data_AF-A0AAW0ZFM3-F1
#
_entry.id   AF-A0AAW0ZFM3-F1
#
_cell.length_a   1.000
_cell.length_b   1.000
_cell.length_c   1.000
_cell.angle_alpha   90.00
_cell.angle_beta   90.00
_cell.angle_gamma   90.00
#
_symmetry.space_group_name_H-M   'P 1'
#
loop_
_entity.id
_entity.type
_entity.pdbx_description
1 polymer ?
#
loop_
_entity_poly.entity_id
_entity_poly.type
_entity_poly.pdbx_seq_one_letter_code
_entity_poly.pdbx_strand_id
1 'polypeptide(L)'
;MSSPRPKSPRPPVSSKKDEKEESFWDKIGTLGRKKRIKEGFAASPEMPPEEYALDENEERSMIEPRSLEDSKLKELIFVLIEWINDELANQRIIVKDIAEDLYDGQVLQKLLEKLTGEKLDVPEVTQSEEGQKQKLAVVLSTANRVLGRYPPYKWNVESVHSKNIVAILHLLVGLARQFRAPVRLPERVAAQVVVVRKKDGQLIHRTVREEITSTYDDLGMRCERDAFDSLFDDAVDKLAVVKKSLISFVNKHLSKVHLEVTDLDTQFHDGVFLTLLLGLLDGFFVPLGSFHLTPKTHDQKVHNVSFAFDIMQDIGLPKPKARPEDIVNLDLKSTLRVLYNLFTKYKGMN
;
A
#
# COMPACT_ATOMS: atom_id res chain seq x y z
N MET A 1 41.21 -1.97 47.16
CA MET A 1 42.58 -2.50 46.95
C MET A 1 42.45 -3.97 46.59
N SER A 2 42.10 -4.32 45.35
CA SER A 2 42.95 -4.41 44.15
C SER A 2 43.97 -5.54 44.24
N SER A 3 43.62 -6.73 43.73
CA SER A 3 44.58 -7.76 43.33
C SER A 3 44.51 -7.97 41.80
N PRO A 4 45.66 -7.95 41.08
CA PRO A 4 45.70 -8.00 39.62
C PRO A 4 45.99 -9.39 39.02
N ARG A 5 45.64 -9.47 37.72
CA ARG A 5 45.79 -10.48 36.64
C ARG A 5 47.02 -11.42 36.63
N PRO A 6 46.97 -12.51 35.83
CA PRO A 6 47.72 -12.46 34.56
C PRO A 6 47.00 -13.06 33.33
N LYS A 7 47.53 -12.70 32.14
CA LYS A 7 47.08 -13.06 30.78
C LYS A 7 48.03 -14.07 30.11
N SER A 8 47.43 -14.98 29.33
CA SER A 8 47.85 -15.65 28.07
C SER A 8 49.04 -16.63 28.04
N PRO A 9 48.95 -17.62 27.12
CA PRO A 9 49.87 -17.63 25.98
C PRO A 9 49.17 -17.80 24.61
N ARG A 10 49.83 -17.30 23.56
CA ARG A 10 49.45 -17.34 22.12
C ARG A 10 50.41 -18.31 21.36
N PRO A 11 50.23 -18.54 20.04
CA PRO A 11 49.94 -19.84 19.40
C PRO A 11 51.17 -20.48 18.70
N PRO A 12 51.05 -21.68 18.08
CA PRO A 12 51.95 -22.05 16.99
C PRO A 12 51.37 -21.65 15.62
N VAL A 13 52.26 -21.09 14.80
CA VAL A 13 52.10 -20.72 13.39
C VAL A 13 52.53 -21.89 12.51
N SER A 14 51.81 -22.11 11.41
CA SER A 14 52.19 -22.71 10.11
C SER A 14 51.03 -23.58 9.62
N SER A 15 50.60 -23.58 8.36
CA SER A 15 51.18 -23.09 7.12
C SER A 15 50.04 -22.93 6.09
N LYS A 16 50.09 -21.86 5.30
CA LYS A 16 49.27 -21.72 4.08
C LYS A 16 49.53 -22.90 3.15
N LYS A 17 48.47 -23.51 2.64
CA LYS A 17 48.44 -24.09 1.30
C LYS A 17 47.04 -23.92 0.71
N ASP A 18 47.01 -23.22 -0.42
CA ASP A 18 45.85 -23.08 -1.30
C ASP A 18 45.35 -24.46 -1.73
N GLU A 19 44.09 -24.78 -1.43
CA GLU A 19 43.37 -25.84 -2.15
C GLU A 19 41.97 -25.35 -2.49
N LYS A 20 41.68 -25.54 -3.78
CA LYS A 20 40.52 -25.14 -4.56
C LYS A 20 39.21 -25.58 -3.92
N GLU A 21 38.17 -24.84 -4.27
CA GLU A 21 36.77 -25.25 -4.19
C GLU A 21 36.60 -26.69 -4.71
N GLU A 22 36.60 -27.64 -3.78
CA GLU A 22 36.10 -28.98 -4.03
C GLU A 22 34.81 -29.16 -3.24
N SER A 23 33.76 -29.34 -4.03
CA SER A 23 32.37 -29.45 -3.64
C SER A 23 32.19 -30.54 -2.59
N PHE A 24 31.57 -30.18 -1.47
CA PHE A 24 31.26 -31.00 -0.29
C PHE A 24 30.48 -32.30 -0.59
N TRP A 25 30.04 -32.50 -1.84
CA TRP A 25 29.16 -33.58 -2.26
C TRP A 25 29.87 -34.90 -2.61
N ASP A 26 31.20 -34.93 -2.74
CA ASP A 26 31.90 -36.10 -3.29
C ASP A 26 32.29 -37.20 -2.28
N LYS A 27 31.88 -37.09 -1.00
CA LYS A 27 32.39 -37.99 0.06
C LYS A 27 31.38 -38.82 0.86
N ILE A 28 30.22 -39.22 0.30
CA ILE A 28 29.37 -40.26 0.93
C ILE A 28 28.73 -41.21 -0.11
N GLY A 29 29.53 -42.13 -0.66
CA GLY A 29 29.13 -43.52 -0.93
C GLY A 29 30.02 -44.39 -0.04
N THR A 30 29.53 -45.25 0.86
CA THR A 30 28.94 -46.56 0.55
C THR A 30 28.57 -47.23 1.91
N LEU A 31 27.60 -48.17 1.89
CA LEU A 31 27.18 -49.12 2.96
C LEU A 31 26.25 -48.54 4.06
N GLY A 32 25.07 -49.05 4.39
CA GLY A 32 24.23 -50.12 3.86
C GLY A 32 22.90 -50.16 4.65
N ARG A 33 21.76 -50.25 3.92
CA ARG A 33 20.39 -50.61 4.34
C ARG A 33 19.85 -50.17 5.72
N LYS A 34 19.25 -48.97 5.74
CA LYS A 34 17.87 -48.69 6.23
C LYS A 34 17.36 -47.43 5.51
N LYS A 35 16.09 -47.47 5.11
CA LYS A 35 15.43 -46.66 4.06
C LYS A 35 15.64 -45.15 4.26
N ARG A 36 16.39 -44.51 3.34
CA ARG A 36 16.78 -43.09 3.36
C ARG A 36 15.64 -42.19 2.85
N ILE A 37 15.09 -41.37 3.74
CA ILE A 37 14.59 -40.03 3.39
C ILE A 37 15.84 -39.16 3.27
N LYS A 38 16.11 -38.58 2.10
CA LYS A 38 17.29 -37.73 1.87
C LYS A 38 16.82 -36.28 1.88
N GLU A 39 17.08 -35.62 3.00
CA GLU A 39 16.95 -34.19 3.20
C GLU A 39 17.78 -33.40 2.19
N GLY A 40 17.26 -32.25 1.80
CA GLY A 40 17.97 -31.25 1.01
C GLY A 40 17.07 -30.17 0.45
N PHE A 41 16.53 -29.30 1.31
CA PHE A 41 16.81 -27.86 1.25
C PHE A 41 16.65 -27.33 2.69
N ALA A 42 17.67 -26.60 3.14
CA ALA A 42 17.81 -26.13 4.51
C ALA A 42 16.58 -25.32 4.92
N ALA A 43 15.88 -25.85 5.91
CA ALA A 43 14.98 -25.08 6.74
C ALA A 43 15.74 -23.88 7.29
N SER A 44 15.16 -22.68 7.19
CA SER A 44 15.49 -21.62 8.14
C SER A 44 15.33 -22.21 9.55
N PRO A 45 16.24 -21.95 10.51
CA PRO A 45 16.23 -22.62 11.83
C PRO A 45 14.99 -22.36 12.71
N GLU A 46 13.94 -21.72 12.18
CA GLU A 46 12.81 -21.16 12.93
C GLU A 46 11.48 -21.90 12.75
N MET A 47 11.33 -22.85 11.81
CA MET A 47 10.05 -23.55 11.58
C MET A 47 10.12 -25.07 11.81
N PRO A 48 9.20 -25.68 12.59
CA PRO A 48 9.17 -27.12 12.88
C PRO A 48 8.96 -28.01 11.63
N PRO A 49 9.46 -29.27 11.62
CA PRO A 49 9.31 -30.21 10.51
C PRO A 49 7.86 -30.54 10.11
N GLU A 50 6.93 -30.40 11.06
CA GLU A 50 5.49 -30.65 10.87
C GLU A 50 4.83 -29.64 9.92
N GLU A 51 5.40 -28.44 9.76
CA GLU A 51 4.89 -27.43 8.84
C GLU A 51 5.22 -27.72 7.36
N TYR A 52 6.01 -28.75 7.05
CA TYR A 52 6.31 -29.16 5.67
C TYR A 52 5.45 -30.33 5.16
N ALA A 53 4.50 -30.81 5.98
CA ALA A 53 3.57 -31.86 5.58
C ALA A 53 2.54 -31.30 4.59
N LEU A 54 2.74 -31.57 3.30
CA LEU A 54 1.74 -31.31 2.26
C LEU A 54 0.93 -32.58 1.98
N ASP A 55 -0.38 -32.42 1.80
CA ASP A 55 -1.28 -33.43 1.26
C ASP A 55 -1.11 -33.59 -0.25
N GLU A 56 -1.63 -34.69 -0.80
CA GLU A 56 -1.47 -34.99 -2.22
C GLU A 56 -2.21 -33.98 -3.10
N ASN A 57 -1.48 -33.35 -4.03
CA ASN A 57 -1.87 -32.20 -4.86
C ASN A 57 -1.96 -30.83 -4.17
N GLU A 58 -1.67 -30.74 -2.87
CA GLU A 58 -1.60 -29.48 -2.15
C GLU A 58 -0.42 -28.62 -2.66
N GLU A 59 -0.67 -27.31 -2.81
CA GLU A 59 0.33 -26.32 -3.21
C GLU A 59 0.55 -25.34 -2.06
N ARG A 60 1.81 -25.14 -1.67
CA ARG A 60 2.21 -24.08 -0.75
C ARG A 60 3.25 -23.19 -1.40
N SER A 61 3.17 -21.90 -1.12
CA SER A 61 4.08 -20.92 -1.67
C SER A 61 4.83 -20.21 -0.54
N MET A 62 6.10 -19.91 -0.79
CA MET A 62 6.97 -19.16 0.11
C MET A 62 7.81 -18.18 -0.69
N ILE A 63 8.07 -17.01 -0.12
CA ILE A 63 8.96 -16.04 -0.75
C ILE A 63 10.40 -16.54 -0.73
N GLU A 64 11.13 -16.34 -1.83
CA GLU A 64 12.56 -16.62 -1.85
C GLU A 64 13.29 -15.61 -0.93
N PRO A 65 14.17 -16.03 0.00
CA PRO A 65 14.80 -15.12 0.97
C PRO A 65 15.51 -13.93 0.33
N ARG A 66 16.11 -14.11 -0.85
CA ARG A 66 16.76 -13.02 -1.60
C ARG A 66 15.78 -11.95 -2.08
N SER A 67 14.52 -12.30 -2.31
CA SER A 67 13.48 -11.32 -2.69
C SER A 67 13.12 -10.40 -1.53
N LEU A 68 13.26 -10.86 -0.28
CA LEU A 68 13.08 -10.01 0.91
C LEU A 68 14.16 -8.92 1.02
N GLU A 69 15.30 -9.10 0.36
CA GLU A 69 16.38 -8.10 0.35
C GLU A 69 16.12 -6.96 -0.64
N ASP A 70 15.19 -7.14 -1.59
CA ASP A 70 14.83 -6.17 -2.63
C ASP A 70 14.35 -4.84 -2.03
N SER A 71 14.96 -3.74 -2.49
CA SER A 71 14.68 -2.41 -1.95
C SER A 71 13.24 -1.94 -2.19
N LYS A 72 12.63 -2.29 -3.33
CA LYS A 72 11.24 -1.93 -3.63
C LYS A 72 10.26 -2.72 -2.80
N LEU A 73 10.54 -4.00 -2.56
CA LEU A 73 9.70 -4.81 -1.68
C LEU A 73 9.75 -4.30 -0.24
N LYS A 74 10.94 -3.95 0.26
CA LYS A 74 11.12 -3.31 1.58
C LYS A 74 10.36 -1.99 1.68
N GLU A 75 10.46 -1.15 0.65
CA GLU A 75 9.71 0.12 0.58
C GLU A 75 8.20 -0.14 0.62
N LEU A 76 7.70 -1.12 -0.14
CA LEU A 76 6.27 -1.47 -0.12
C LEU A 76 5.81 -1.90 1.27
N ILE A 77 6.58 -2.78 1.93
CA ILE A 77 6.29 -3.24 3.29
C ILE A 77 6.26 -2.05 4.24
N PHE A 78 7.27 -1.18 4.19
CA PHE A 78 7.35 0.00 5.04
C PHE A 78 6.14 0.93 4.87
N VAL A 79 5.80 1.27 3.62
CA VAL A 79 4.67 2.16 3.32
C VAL A 79 3.34 1.58 3.81
N LEU A 80 3.15 0.26 3.69
CA LEU A 80 1.94 -0.40 4.19
C LEU A 80 1.89 -0.45 5.72
N ILE A 81 3.03 -0.63 6.39
CA ILE A 81 3.10 -0.57 7.86
C ILE A 81 2.72 0.82 8.36
N GLU A 82 3.33 1.87 7.79
CA GLU A 82 3.02 3.26 8.17
C GLU A 82 1.54 3.56 7.97
N TRP A 83 0.97 3.16 6.82
CA TRP A 83 -0.46 3.30 6.56
C TRP A 83 -1.34 2.65 7.64
N ILE A 84 -1.09 1.38 7.96
CA ILE A 84 -1.90 0.64 8.94
C ILE A 84 -1.77 1.30 10.32
N ASN A 85 -0.56 1.71 10.68
CA ASN A 85 -0.29 2.39 11.95
C ASN A 85 -1.04 3.72 12.05
N ASP A 86 -1.06 4.52 10.99
CA ASP A 86 -1.79 5.79 10.94
C ASP A 86 -3.31 5.57 11.06
N GLU A 87 -3.87 4.63 10.31
CA GLU A 87 -5.31 4.31 10.36
C GLU A 87 -5.76 3.81 11.75
N LEU A 88 -4.89 3.05 12.42
CA LEU A 88 -5.19 2.41 13.71
C LEU A 88 -4.58 3.13 14.92
N ALA A 89 -3.98 4.30 14.74
CA ALA A 89 -3.35 5.08 15.81
C ALA A 89 -4.31 5.36 16.98
N ASN A 90 -5.57 5.69 16.68
CA ASN A 90 -6.61 5.95 17.68
C ASN A 90 -6.96 4.72 18.52
N GLN A 91 -6.70 3.52 18.01
CA GLN A 91 -6.91 2.24 18.69
C GLN A 91 -5.66 1.76 19.43
N ARG A 92 -4.55 2.52 19.38
CA ARG A 92 -3.24 2.17 19.96
C ARG A 92 -2.66 0.85 19.44
N ILE A 93 -2.94 0.51 18.19
CA ILE A 93 -2.39 -0.66 17.51
C ILE A 93 -1.13 -0.19 16.77
N ILE A 94 -0.04 -0.95 16.92
CA ILE A 94 1.23 -0.68 16.26
C ILE A 94 1.72 -1.98 15.62
N VAL A 95 1.81 -1.98 14.30
CA VAL A 95 2.39 -3.01 13.46
C VAL A 95 3.88 -2.70 13.25
N LYS A 96 4.71 -3.74 13.37
CA LYS A 96 6.15 -3.72 13.11
C LYS A 96 6.54 -4.72 12.04
N ASP A 97 5.85 -5.85 11.95
CA ASP A 97 6.08 -6.88 10.96
C ASP A 97 4.74 -7.37 10.40
N ILE A 98 4.57 -7.19 9.10
CA ILE A 98 3.32 -7.52 8.41
C ILE A 98 2.96 -9.01 8.56
N ALA A 99 3.95 -9.91 8.55
CA ALA A 99 3.68 -11.34 8.63
C ALA A 99 3.37 -11.75 10.08
N GLU A 100 4.13 -11.26 11.05
CA GLU A 100 3.97 -11.60 12.47
C GLU A 100 2.76 -10.92 13.14
N ASP A 101 2.34 -9.74 12.68
CA ASP A 101 1.26 -9.00 13.33
C ASP A 101 -0.12 -9.22 12.69
N LEU A 102 -0.19 -9.73 11.45
CA LEU A 102 -1.47 -9.90 10.73
C LEU A 102 -1.94 -11.36 10.60
N TYR A 103 -1.08 -12.34 10.89
CA TYR A 103 -1.38 -13.77 10.64
C TYR A 103 -2.57 -14.29 11.46
N ASP A 104 -2.88 -13.71 12.62
CA ASP A 104 -3.99 -14.14 13.47
C ASP A 104 -5.33 -13.50 13.10
N GLY A 105 -5.31 -12.52 12.17
CA GLY A 105 -6.47 -11.79 11.70
C GLY A 105 -6.93 -10.62 12.57
N GLN A 106 -6.28 -10.33 13.71
CA GLN A 106 -6.68 -9.26 14.63
C GLN A 106 -6.49 -7.87 14.02
N VAL A 107 -5.29 -7.59 13.50
CA VAL A 107 -4.98 -6.29 12.89
C VAL A 107 -5.82 -6.09 11.62
N LEU A 108 -5.97 -7.15 10.81
CA LEU A 108 -6.81 -7.11 9.61
C LEU A 108 -8.28 -6.84 9.92
N GLN A 109 -8.82 -7.43 10.99
CA GLN A 109 -10.16 -7.11 11.48
C GLN A 109 -10.27 -5.62 11.78
N LYS A 110 -9.38 -5.07 12.62
CA LYS A 110 -9.45 -3.66 13.05
C LYS A 110 -9.28 -2.68 11.92
N LEU A 111 -8.40 -3.00 10.96
CA LEU A 111 -8.26 -2.25 9.73
C LEU A 111 -9.55 -2.26 8.92
N LEU A 112 -10.16 -3.42 8.67
CA LEU A 112 -11.42 -3.51 7.94
C LEU A 112 -12.57 -2.80 8.64
N GLU A 113 -12.70 -2.93 9.96
CA GLU A 113 -13.73 -2.21 10.74
C GLU A 113 -13.57 -0.69 10.58
N LYS A 114 -12.33 -0.20 10.59
CA LYS A 114 -12.00 1.20 10.40
C LYS A 114 -12.31 1.69 8.99
N LEU A 115 -11.92 0.93 7.97
CA LEU A 115 -12.08 1.29 6.56
C LEU A 115 -13.54 1.23 6.09
N THR A 116 -14.31 0.27 6.59
CA THR A 116 -15.73 0.08 6.22
C THR A 116 -16.69 0.86 7.10
N GLY A 117 -16.29 1.19 8.34
CA GLY A 117 -17.19 1.70 9.36
C GLY A 117 -18.14 0.63 9.94
N GLU A 118 -18.00 -0.63 9.55
CA GLU A 118 -18.83 -1.76 10.01
C GLU A 118 -18.05 -2.60 11.03
N LYS A 119 -18.69 -3.02 12.12
CA LYS A 119 -18.10 -4.00 13.05
C LYS A 119 -18.20 -5.41 12.48
N LEU A 120 -17.12 -6.19 12.57
CA LEU A 120 -17.15 -7.60 12.18
C LEU A 120 -17.60 -8.47 13.36
N ASP A 121 -18.46 -9.45 13.06
CA ASP A 121 -18.92 -10.43 14.05
C ASP A 121 -17.87 -11.54 14.25
N VAL A 122 -16.82 -11.19 15.00
CA VAL A 122 -15.75 -12.12 15.38
C VAL A 122 -15.34 -11.89 16.83
N PRO A 123 -14.82 -12.91 17.54
CA PRO A 123 -14.33 -12.75 18.91
C PRO A 123 -13.24 -11.67 18.99
N GLU A 124 -13.23 -10.85 20.04
CA GLU A 124 -12.22 -9.78 20.17
C GLU A 124 -10.78 -10.29 20.28
N VAL A 125 -10.60 -11.47 20.87
CA VAL A 125 -9.30 -12.14 21.04
C VAL A 125 -9.47 -13.62 20.76
N THR A 126 -8.51 -14.21 20.06
CA THR A 126 -8.46 -15.65 19.74
C THR A 126 -7.07 -16.20 20.07
N GLN A 127 -7.00 -17.20 20.94
CA GLN A 127 -5.73 -17.82 21.36
C GLN A 127 -5.46 -19.17 20.67
N SER A 128 -6.50 -19.90 20.27
CA SER A 128 -6.35 -21.19 19.59
C SER A 128 -6.13 -21.02 18.09
N GLU A 129 -5.41 -21.96 17.49
CA GLU A 129 -5.17 -22.01 16.05
C GLU A 129 -6.49 -22.06 15.26
N GLU A 130 -7.42 -22.95 15.64
CA GLU A 130 -8.77 -23.00 15.05
C GLU A 130 -9.51 -21.66 15.18
N GLY A 131 -9.38 -20.97 16.31
CA GLY A 131 -10.03 -19.68 16.54
C GLY A 131 -9.49 -18.59 15.62
N GLN A 132 -8.17 -18.55 15.43
CA GLN A 132 -7.50 -17.63 14.50
C GLN A 132 -7.93 -17.90 13.05
N LYS A 133 -7.97 -19.18 12.63
CA LYS A 133 -8.44 -19.57 11.28
C LYS A 133 -9.90 -19.20 11.05
N GLN A 134 -10.78 -19.42 12.04
CA GLN A 134 -12.18 -19.00 11.96
C GLN A 134 -12.32 -17.48 11.85
N LYS A 135 -11.56 -16.71 12.64
CA LYS A 135 -11.53 -15.25 12.54
C LYS A 135 -11.08 -14.81 11.14
N LEU A 136 -9.97 -15.34 10.65
CA LEU A 136 -9.48 -15.05 9.31
C LEU A 136 -10.50 -15.38 8.23
N ALA A 137 -11.26 -16.48 8.35
CA ALA A 137 -12.29 -16.81 7.37
C ALA A 137 -13.35 -15.69 7.25
N VAL A 138 -13.80 -15.13 8.37
CA VAL A 138 -14.78 -14.03 8.39
C VAL A 138 -14.15 -12.72 7.87
N VAL A 139 -12.95 -12.40 8.33
CA VAL A 139 -12.19 -11.20 7.93
C VAL A 139 -11.91 -11.20 6.43
N LEU A 140 -11.39 -12.31 5.89
CA LEU A 140 -11.09 -12.45 4.47
C LEU A 140 -12.35 -12.51 3.60
N SER A 141 -13.43 -13.13 4.07
CA SER A 141 -14.73 -13.08 3.40
C SER A 141 -15.22 -11.63 3.25
N THR A 142 -15.10 -10.85 4.31
CA THR A 142 -15.43 -9.42 4.31
C THR A 142 -14.52 -8.64 3.38
N ALA A 143 -13.20 -8.87 3.43
CA ALA A 143 -12.24 -8.26 2.53
C ALA A 143 -12.60 -8.52 1.06
N ASN A 144 -12.88 -9.78 0.71
CA ASN A 144 -13.21 -10.16 -0.66
C ASN A 144 -14.50 -9.47 -1.14
N ARG A 145 -15.50 -9.36 -0.27
CA ARG A 145 -16.76 -8.64 -0.54
C ARG A 145 -16.50 -7.16 -0.83
N VAL A 146 -15.73 -6.46 0.01
CA VAL A 146 -15.49 -5.02 -0.16
C VAL A 146 -14.55 -4.71 -1.34
N LEU A 147 -13.64 -5.62 -1.67
CA LEU A 147 -12.78 -5.51 -2.84
C LEU A 147 -13.52 -5.80 -4.16
N GLY A 148 -14.74 -6.34 -4.11
CA GLY A 148 -15.50 -6.72 -5.29
C GLY A 148 -14.78 -7.74 -6.19
N ARG A 149 -13.85 -8.53 -5.63
CA ARG A 149 -13.07 -9.50 -6.39
C ARG A 149 -13.77 -10.85 -6.37
N TYR A 150 -13.70 -11.54 -7.50
CA TYR A 150 -14.12 -12.94 -7.62
C TYR A 150 -12.89 -13.86 -7.59
N PRO A 151 -13.02 -15.11 -7.12
CA PRO A 151 -11.94 -16.08 -7.14
C PRO A 151 -11.37 -16.31 -8.55
N PRO A 152 -10.08 -16.68 -8.68
CA PRO A 152 -9.17 -17.08 -7.61
C PRO A 152 -8.49 -15.88 -6.93
N TYR A 153 -8.49 -15.88 -5.60
CA TYR A 153 -7.75 -14.90 -4.80
C TYR A 153 -6.28 -15.30 -4.67
N LYS A 154 -5.42 -14.31 -4.48
CA LYS A 154 -3.99 -14.51 -4.18
C LYS A 154 -3.72 -14.77 -2.69
N TRP A 155 -4.77 -14.80 -1.89
CA TRP A 155 -4.75 -15.04 -0.45
C TRP A 155 -5.91 -15.97 -0.06
N ASN A 156 -5.70 -16.74 0.99
CA ASN A 156 -6.68 -17.58 1.68
C ASN A 156 -6.31 -17.68 3.17
N VAL A 157 -7.16 -18.33 3.97
CA VAL A 157 -6.96 -18.45 5.43
C VAL A 157 -5.61 -19.09 5.73
N GLU A 158 -5.29 -20.18 5.04
CA GLU A 158 -4.09 -20.98 5.26
C GLU A 158 -2.83 -20.15 4.96
N SER A 159 -2.81 -19.42 3.84
CA SER A 159 -1.67 -18.59 3.44
C SER A 159 -1.43 -17.43 4.39
N VAL A 160 -2.48 -16.76 4.87
CA VAL A 160 -2.32 -15.64 5.82
C VAL A 160 -1.89 -16.17 7.18
N HIS A 161 -2.54 -17.23 7.67
CA HIS A 161 -2.20 -17.86 8.95
C HIS A 161 -0.78 -18.44 8.95
N SER A 162 -0.35 -19.00 7.82
CA SER A 162 1.03 -19.48 7.62
C SER A 162 2.03 -18.37 7.30
N LYS A 163 1.70 -17.10 7.59
CA LYS A 163 2.60 -15.94 7.48
C LYS A 163 3.15 -15.72 6.06
N ASN A 164 2.39 -16.09 5.03
CA ASN A 164 2.80 -15.85 3.65
C ASN A 164 2.73 -14.35 3.34
N ILE A 165 3.89 -13.69 3.42
CA ILE A 165 4.02 -12.25 3.20
C ILE A 165 3.47 -11.81 1.83
N VAL A 166 3.61 -12.62 0.78
CA VAL A 166 3.13 -12.26 -0.57
C VAL A 166 1.60 -12.23 -0.60
N ALA A 167 0.95 -13.21 0.02
CA ALA A 167 -0.51 -13.24 0.16
C ALA A 167 -1.03 -12.04 0.95
N ILE A 168 -0.37 -11.72 2.08
CA ILE A 168 -0.73 -10.57 2.92
C ILE A 168 -0.52 -9.25 2.17
N LEU A 169 0.59 -9.09 1.45
CA LEU A 169 0.86 -7.89 0.64
C LEU A 169 -0.17 -7.71 -0.47
N HIS A 170 -0.58 -8.76 -1.17
CA HIS A 170 -1.64 -8.66 -2.17
C HIS A 170 -2.98 -8.20 -1.58
N LEU A 171 -3.33 -8.71 -0.40
CA LEU A 171 -4.53 -8.30 0.33
C LEU A 171 -4.45 -6.81 0.72
N LEU A 172 -3.34 -6.39 1.35
CA LEU A 172 -3.14 -5.02 1.80
C LEU A 172 -3.08 -4.02 0.64
N VAL A 173 -2.38 -4.35 -0.45
CA VAL A 173 -2.37 -3.53 -1.67
C VAL A 173 -3.78 -3.41 -2.25
N GLY A 174 -4.56 -4.50 -2.23
CA GLY A 174 -5.97 -4.48 -2.61
C GLY A 174 -6.78 -3.51 -1.77
N LEU A 175 -6.67 -3.60 -0.44
CA LEU A 175 -7.39 -2.74 0.50
C LEU A 175 -6.97 -1.27 0.38
N ALA A 176 -5.67 -1.00 0.36
CA ALA A 176 -5.13 0.35 0.20
C ALA A 176 -5.63 1.01 -1.08
N ARG A 177 -5.72 0.25 -2.18
CA ARG A 177 -6.27 0.74 -3.46
C ARG A 177 -7.77 0.98 -3.39
N GLN A 178 -8.54 0.03 -2.86
CA GLN A 178 -10.00 0.11 -2.80
C GLN A 178 -10.46 1.27 -1.93
N PHE A 179 -9.83 1.45 -0.77
CA PHE A 179 -10.17 2.49 0.20
C PHE A 179 -9.35 3.77 0.02
N ARG A 180 -8.56 3.86 -1.06
CA ARG A 180 -7.80 5.06 -1.43
C ARG A 180 -6.95 5.59 -0.26
N ALA A 181 -6.24 4.67 0.36
CA ALA A 181 -5.31 4.96 1.45
C ALA A 181 -4.39 6.14 1.08
N PRO A 182 -4.13 7.08 2.00
CA PRO A 182 -3.31 8.26 1.75
C PRO A 182 -1.80 7.93 1.67
N VAL A 183 -1.44 6.85 0.96
CA VAL A 183 -0.07 6.31 0.89
C VAL A 183 0.35 5.99 -0.54
N ARG A 184 1.60 6.33 -0.87
CA ARG A 184 2.15 6.12 -2.20
C ARG A 184 2.78 4.73 -2.30
N LEU A 185 2.04 3.79 -2.85
CA LEU A 185 2.57 2.44 -3.11
C LEU A 185 3.63 2.47 -4.23
N PRO A 186 4.81 1.82 -4.07
CA PRO A 186 5.82 1.71 -5.13
C PRO A 186 5.30 0.93 -6.34
N GLU A 187 5.78 1.25 -7.54
CA GLU A 187 5.36 0.60 -8.79
C GLU A 187 6.24 -0.60 -9.17
N ARG A 188 5.61 -1.58 -9.84
CA ARG A 188 6.27 -2.76 -10.41
C ARG A 188 7.07 -3.55 -9.37
N VAL A 189 6.52 -3.66 -8.17
CA VAL A 189 7.09 -4.50 -7.11
C VAL A 189 6.74 -5.94 -7.42
N ALA A 190 7.76 -6.78 -7.53
CA ALA A 190 7.61 -8.21 -7.77
C ALA A 190 8.54 -8.99 -6.84
N ALA A 191 8.12 -10.19 -6.45
CA ALA A 191 8.90 -11.10 -5.63
C ALA A 191 9.02 -12.45 -6.31
N GLN A 192 10.16 -13.12 -6.11
CA GLN A 192 10.32 -14.53 -6.51
C GLN A 192 9.69 -15.40 -5.44
N VAL A 193 8.76 -16.24 -5.86
CA VAL A 193 7.97 -17.12 -5.00
C VAL A 193 8.24 -18.56 -5.39
N VAL A 194 8.68 -19.36 -4.42
CA VAL A 194 8.86 -20.80 -4.60
C VAL A 194 7.53 -21.47 -4.27
N VAL A 195 6.94 -22.11 -5.27
CA VAL A 195 5.73 -22.92 -5.13
C VAL A 195 6.13 -24.37 -5.06
N VAL A 196 5.79 -25.04 -3.96
CA VAL A 196 6.03 -26.46 -3.72
C VAL A 196 4.70 -27.18 -3.82
N ARG A 197 4.65 -28.23 -4.64
CA ARG A 197 3.49 -29.11 -4.81
C ARG A 197 3.90 -30.55 -4.55
N LYS A 198 3.09 -31.28 -3.79
CA LYS A 198 3.26 -32.73 -3.68
C LYS A 198 2.47 -33.44 -4.77
N LYS A 199 3.15 -34.20 -5.63
CA LYS A 199 2.54 -35.01 -6.68
C LYS A 199 3.18 -36.39 -6.70
N ASP A 200 2.36 -37.44 -6.68
CA ASP A 200 2.82 -38.84 -6.68
C ASP A 200 3.82 -39.14 -5.55
N GLY A 201 3.58 -38.56 -4.37
CA GLY A 201 4.48 -38.67 -3.21
C GLY A 201 5.82 -37.91 -3.32
N GLN A 202 6.06 -37.15 -4.39
CA GLN A 202 7.25 -36.32 -4.58
C GLN A 202 6.94 -34.84 -4.46
N LEU A 203 7.85 -34.07 -3.84
CA LEU A 203 7.77 -32.62 -3.80
C LEU A 203 8.37 -32.04 -5.08
N ILE A 204 7.51 -31.42 -5.90
CA ILE A 204 7.87 -30.68 -7.10
C ILE A 204 7.91 -29.21 -6.73
N HIS A 205 9.02 -28.52 -7.00
CA HIS A 205 9.13 -27.08 -6.78
C HIS A 205 9.23 -26.34 -8.11
N ARG A 206 8.67 -25.13 -8.16
CA ARG A 206 8.85 -24.16 -9.25
C ARG A 206 9.02 -22.76 -8.65
N THR A 207 9.85 -21.94 -9.26
CA THR A 207 9.96 -20.52 -8.91
C THR A 207 9.11 -19.71 -9.87
N VAL A 208 8.24 -18.87 -9.33
CA VAL A 208 7.33 -18.00 -10.07
C VAL A 208 7.63 -16.56 -9.67
N ARG A 209 7.70 -15.66 -10.65
CA ARG A 209 7.76 -14.22 -10.39
C ARG A 209 6.35 -13.70 -10.16
N GLU A 210 6.06 -13.28 -8.94
CA GLU A 210 4.75 -12.73 -8.56
C GLU A 210 4.82 -11.21 -8.55
N GLU A 211 3.98 -10.55 -9.35
CA GLU A 211 3.89 -9.09 -9.39
C GLU A 211 2.86 -8.59 -8.37
N ILE A 212 3.34 -7.93 -7.32
CA ILE A 212 2.54 -7.45 -6.19
C ILE A 212 1.89 -6.10 -6.53
N THR A 213 2.64 -5.20 -7.18
CA THR A 213 2.11 -3.90 -7.65
C THR A 213 2.36 -3.72 -9.14
N SER A 214 1.32 -3.27 -9.84
CA SER A 214 1.36 -2.85 -11.25
C SER A 214 1.64 -1.35 -11.40
N THR A 215 1.74 -0.86 -12.65
CA THR A 215 1.75 0.59 -12.95
C THR A 215 0.40 1.22 -12.63
N TYR A 216 0.42 2.42 -12.06
CA TYR A 216 -0.77 3.10 -11.52
C TYR A 216 -1.52 3.98 -12.55
N ASP A 217 -1.71 3.49 -13.79
CA ASP A 217 -2.46 4.25 -14.80
C ASP A 217 -3.97 4.34 -14.48
N ASP A 218 -4.54 3.34 -13.80
CA ASP A 218 -6.00 3.17 -13.71
C ASP A 218 -6.66 3.76 -12.45
N LEU A 219 -5.88 4.24 -11.46
CA LEU A 219 -6.42 4.66 -10.15
C LEU A 219 -5.99 6.07 -9.69
N GLY A 220 -5.36 6.87 -10.57
CA GLY A 220 -5.02 8.27 -10.29
C GLY A 220 -3.85 8.48 -9.31
N MET A 221 -3.09 7.45 -8.97
CA MET A 221 -1.95 7.51 -8.04
C MET A 221 -0.61 7.87 -8.70
N ARG A 222 -0.62 8.25 -9.99
CA ARG A 222 0.55 8.85 -10.64
C ARG A 222 0.61 10.34 -10.34
N CYS A 223 1.36 10.71 -9.32
CA CYS A 223 2.04 12.00 -9.35
C CYS A 223 3.54 11.75 -9.18
N GLU A 224 4.33 11.88 -10.26
CA GLU A 224 5.75 12.18 -10.09
C GLU A 224 5.87 13.28 -9.04
N ARG A 225 6.79 13.11 -8.06
CA ARG A 225 6.98 14.11 -7.00
C ARG A 225 7.16 15.47 -7.67
N ASP A 226 6.29 16.41 -7.33
CA ASP A 226 6.39 17.75 -7.88
C ASP A 226 6.60 18.78 -6.75
N ALA A 227 6.67 20.05 -7.14
CA ALA A 227 6.97 21.13 -6.22
C ALA A 227 5.97 21.22 -5.05
N PHE A 228 4.73 20.72 -5.18
CA PHE A 228 3.78 20.68 -4.07
C PHE A 228 4.11 19.58 -3.06
N ASP A 229 4.72 18.46 -3.47
CA ASP A 229 5.14 17.44 -2.52
C ASP A 229 6.25 17.98 -1.62
N SER A 230 7.29 18.58 -2.20
CA SER A 230 8.36 19.24 -1.43
C SER A 230 7.89 20.44 -0.60
N LEU A 231 6.85 21.16 -1.07
CA LEU A 231 6.28 22.30 -0.35
C LEU A 231 5.61 21.86 0.97
N PHE A 232 4.90 20.73 0.94
CA PHE A 232 4.23 20.19 2.11
C PHE A 232 5.20 19.50 3.07
N ASP A 233 6.26 18.87 2.57
CA ASP A 233 7.23 18.15 3.38
C ASP A 233 8.14 19.12 4.18
N ASP A 234 8.66 20.16 3.52
CA ASP A 234 9.79 20.94 4.06
C ASP A 234 9.51 22.45 4.26
N ALA A 235 8.35 22.97 3.85
CA ALA A 235 8.16 24.43 3.72
C ALA A 235 6.76 24.95 4.08
N VAL A 236 6.32 24.68 5.31
CA VAL A 236 5.03 25.15 5.88
C VAL A 236 4.85 26.67 5.74
N ASP A 237 5.89 27.47 5.94
CA ASP A 237 5.81 28.93 5.80
C ASP A 237 5.53 29.38 4.35
N LYS A 238 6.08 28.67 3.36
CA LYS A 238 5.82 28.95 1.95
C LYS A 238 4.42 28.51 1.55
N LEU A 239 3.90 27.43 2.14
CA LEU A 239 2.54 26.96 1.91
C LEU A 239 1.51 28.03 2.25
N ALA A 240 1.67 28.73 3.38
CA ALA A 240 0.78 29.82 3.78
C ALA A 240 0.76 30.97 2.75
N VAL A 241 1.92 31.31 2.18
CA VAL A 241 2.03 32.33 1.12
C VAL A 241 1.32 31.88 -0.16
N VAL A 242 1.51 30.62 -0.56
CA VAL A 242 0.83 30.04 -1.74
C VAL A 242 -0.69 30.05 -1.54
N LYS A 243 -1.19 29.60 -0.38
CA LYS A 243 -2.62 29.67 -0.04
C LYS A 243 -3.16 31.10 -0.20
N LYS A 244 -2.50 32.09 0.41
CA LYS A 244 -2.92 33.49 0.34
C LYS A 244 -2.93 34.04 -1.09
N SER A 245 -1.93 33.68 -1.89
CA SER A 245 -1.87 34.06 -3.30
C SER A 245 -3.01 33.46 -4.12
N LEU A 246 -3.32 32.18 -3.91
CA LEU A 246 -4.41 31.49 -4.61
C LEU A 246 -5.78 32.02 -4.17
N ILE A 247 -5.99 32.30 -2.88
CA ILE A 247 -7.20 32.99 -2.39
C ILE A 247 -7.40 34.33 -3.09
N SER A 248 -6.35 35.15 -3.15
CA SER A 248 -6.40 36.44 -3.85
C SER A 248 -6.74 36.28 -5.33
N PHE A 249 -6.20 35.26 -5.99
CA PHE A 249 -6.50 34.95 -7.38
C PHE A 249 -7.98 34.54 -7.56
N VAL A 250 -8.47 33.55 -6.82
CA VAL A 250 -9.87 33.09 -6.99
C VAL A 250 -10.88 34.18 -6.67
N ASN A 251 -10.64 34.99 -5.62
CA ASN A 251 -11.53 36.08 -5.24
C ASN A 251 -11.54 37.24 -6.24
N LYS A 252 -10.47 37.44 -7.02
CA LYS A 252 -10.47 38.40 -8.14
C LYS A 252 -11.57 38.08 -9.17
N HIS A 253 -11.95 36.81 -9.30
CA HIS A 253 -12.98 36.35 -10.23
C HIS A 253 -14.31 36.11 -9.53
N LEU A 254 -14.33 35.31 -8.45
CA LEU A 254 -15.56 34.92 -7.75
C LEU A 254 -16.32 36.09 -7.10
N SER A 255 -15.63 37.16 -6.69
CA SER A 255 -16.29 38.36 -6.16
C SER A 255 -17.22 39.04 -7.18
N LYS A 256 -16.99 38.85 -8.49
CA LYS A 256 -17.87 39.37 -9.55
C LYS A 256 -19.27 38.76 -9.52
N VAL A 257 -19.42 37.60 -8.90
CA VAL A 257 -20.70 36.91 -8.68
C VAL A 257 -21.09 36.86 -7.19
N HIS A 258 -20.50 37.73 -6.37
CA HIS A 258 -20.75 37.84 -4.92
C HIS A 258 -20.39 36.56 -4.14
N LEU A 259 -19.40 35.81 -4.61
CA LEU A 259 -18.83 34.68 -3.89
C LEU A 259 -17.45 35.05 -3.35
N GLU A 260 -17.15 34.60 -2.14
CA GLU A 260 -15.88 34.84 -1.46
C GLU A 260 -15.31 33.55 -0.88
N VAL A 261 -14.03 33.33 -1.16
CA VAL A 261 -13.23 32.24 -0.61
C VAL A 261 -12.37 32.80 0.51
N THR A 262 -12.56 32.28 1.71
CA THR A 262 -11.74 32.54 2.90
C THR A 262 -10.86 31.34 3.27
N ASP A 263 -11.28 30.14 2.88
CA ASP A 263 -10.63 28.87 3.24
C ASP A 263 -10.58 27.89 2.06
N LEU A 264 -9.36 27.58 1.61
CA LEU A 264 -9.12 26.61 0.53
C LEU A 264 -9.21 25.16 1.01
N ASP A 265 -9.14 24.91 2.31
CA ASP A 265 -9.21 23.57 2.87
C ASP A 265 -10.63 22.98 2.74
N THR A 266 -11.65 23.84 2.67
CA THR A 266 -13.05 23.40 2.69
C THR A 266 -13.90 23.88 1.50
N GLN A 267 -13.76 25.11 1.02
CA GLN A 267 -14.79 25.70 0.15
C GLN A 267 -14.83 25.20 -1.30
N PHE A 268 -13.89 24.35 -1.72
CA PHE A 268 -13.86 23.77 -3.08
C PHE A 268 -14.41 22.34 -3.13
N HIS A 269 -14.68 21.70 -1.99
CA HIS A 269 -14.96 20.27 -1.90
C HIS A 269 -16.25 19.85 -2.62
N ASP A 270 -17.15 20.78 -2.91
CA ASP A 270 -18.45 20.49 -3.52
C ASP A 270 -18.49 20.76 -5.03
N GLY A 271 -17.36 21.23 -5.58
CA GLY A 271 -17.17 21.54 -6.99
C GLY A 271 -17.93 22.77 -7.50
N VAL A 272 -18.77 23.44 -6.69
CA VAL A 272 -19.57 24.59 -7.11
C VAL A 272 -18.67 25.77 -7.41
N PHE A 273 -17.81 26.14 -6.45
CA PHE A 273 -16.88 27.26 -6.61
C PHE A 273 -15.88 27.02 -7.74
N LEU A 274 -15.41 25.79 -7.90
CA LEU A 274 -14.51 25.41 -9.00
C LEU A 274 -15.16 25.59 -10.37
N THR A 275 -16.39 25.10 -10.51
CA THR A 275 -17.17 25.18 -11.76
C THR A 275 -17.46 26.63 -12.14
N LEU A 276 -17.90 27.45 -11.18
CA LEU A 276 -18.18 28.86 -11.40
C LEU A 276 -16.90 29.65 -11.72
N LEU A 277 -15.80 29.36 -11.03
CA LEU A 277 -14.50 29.98 -11.31
C LEU A 277 -14.07 29.71 -12.75
N LEU A 278 -14.22 28.49 -13.27
CA LEU A 278 -13.86 28.15 -14.66
C LEU A 278 -14.65 28.98 -15.68
N GLY A 279 -15.98 29.08 -15.51
CA GLY A 279 -16.80 29.93 -16.38
C GLY A 279 -16.36 31.39 -16.35
N LEU A 280 -16.00 31.91 -15.17
CA LEU A 280 -15.52 33.29 -15.02
C LEU A 280 -14.12 33.54 -15.58
N LEU A 281 -13.25 32.52 -15.58
CA LEU A 281 -11.91 32.62 -16.12
C LEU A 281 -11.91 32.65 -17.65
N ASP A 282 -12.74 31.82 -18.27
CA ASP A 282 -12.78 31.68 -19.72
C ASP A 282 -13.91 32.51 -20.39
N GLY A 283 -14.75 33.16 -19.58
CA GLY A 283 -15.74 34.13 -20.03
C GLY A 283 -17.02 33.50 -20.60
N PHE A 284 -17.34 32.27 -20.21
CA PHE A 284 -18.58 31.60 -20.61
C PHE A 284 -19.49 31.31 -19.42
N PHE A 285 -20.78 31.16 -19.71
CA PHE A 285 -21.77 30.76 -18.73
C PHE A 285 -21.85 29.24 -18.65
N VAL A 286 -21.70 28.69 -17.44
CA VAL A 286 -21.93 27.27 -17.18
C VAL A 286 -23.42 27.03 -16.93
N PRO A 287 -24.12 26.21 -17.73
CA PRO A 287 -25.53 25.92 -17.50
C PRO A 287 -25.77 25.32 -16.11
N LEU A 288 -26.69 25.92 -15.34
CA LEU A 288 -26.98 25.50 -13.96
C LEU A 288 -27.61 24.09 -13.86
N GLY A 289 -28.07 23.52 -14.99
CA GLY A 289 -28.55 22.14 -15.06
C GLY A 289 -27.43 21.10 -15.23
N SER A 290 -26.20 21.51 -15.54
CA SER A 290 -25.08 20.60 -15.79
C SER A 290 -24.36 20.15 -14.50
N PHE A 291 -24.58 20.87 -13.39
CA PHE A 291 -23.97 20.60 -12.09
C PHE A 291 -24.94 20.96 -10.96
N HIS A 292 -24.70 20.44 -9.77
CA HIS A 292 -25.55 20.66 -8.61
C HIS A 292 -25.11 21.92 -7.86
N LEU A 293 -25.96 22.96 -7.80
CA LEU A 293 -25.68 24.18 -7.04
C LEU A 293 -25.71 24.00 -5.52
N THR A 294 -26.44 22.99 -5.04
CA THR A 294 -26.58 22.67 -3.61
C THR A 294 -26.39 21.15 -3.41
N PRO A 295 -25.18 20.63 -3.68
CA PRO A 295 -24.92 19.20 -3.63
C PRO A 295 -25.03 18.68 -2.18
N LYS A 296 -25.87 17.66 -1.99
CA LYS A 296 -26.13 17.06 -0.67
C LYS A 296 -25.44 15.72 -0.48
N THR A 297 -25.25 14.96 -1.56
CA THR A 297 -24.63 13.63 -1.52
C THR A 297 -23.17 13.70 -1.96
N HIS A 298 -22.38 12.70 -1.56
CA HIS A 298 -21.00 12.55 -2.02
C HIS A 298 -20.96 12.49 -3.56
N ASP A 299 -21.81 11.67 -4.18
CA ASP A 299 -21.87 11.51 -5.63
C ASP A 299 -22.17 12.81 -6.38
N GLN A 300 -23.03 13.68 -5.83
CA GLN A 300 -23.31 15.00 -6.43
C GLN A 300 -22.08 15.91 -6.41
N LYS A 301 -21.29 15.87 -5.33
CA LYS A 301 -20.04 16.62 -5.24
C LYS A 301 -19.00 16.09 -6.22
N VAL A 302 -18.87 14.76 -6.31
CA VAL A 302 -17.95 14.09 -7.24
C VAL A 302 -18.31 14.42 -8.69
N HIS A 303 -19.60 14.39 -9.03
CA HIS A 303 -20.11 14.82 -10.33
C HIS A 303 -19.69 16.26 -10.66
N ASN A 304 -19.90 17.20 -9.74
CA ASN A 304 -19.52 18.60 -9.95
C ASN A 304 -18.02 18.78 -10.21
N VAL A 305 -17.17 18.13 -9.41
CA VAL A 305 -15.71 18.25 -9.59
C VAL A 305 -15.27 17.55 -10.89
N SER A 306 -15.84 16.40 -11.23
CA SER A 306 -15.56 15.72 -12.50
C SER A 306 -15.93 16.62 -13.69
N PHE A 307 -17.12 17.22 -13.64
CA PHE A 307 -17.58 18.15 -14.66
C PHE A 307 -16.65 19.37 -14.79
N ALA A 308 -16.16 19.91 -13.68
CA ALA A 308 -15.15 20.98 -13.70
C ALA A 308 -13.83 20.52 -14.36
N PHE A 309 -13.40 19.28 -14.15
CA PHE A 309 -12.20 18.74 -14.79
C PHE A 309 -12.38 18.50 -16.29
N ASP A 310 -13.58 18.14 -16.73
CA ASP A 310 -13.92 18.04 -18.14
C ASP A 310 -13.85 19.42 -18.80
N ILE A 311 -14.45 20.44 -18.17
CA ILE A 311 -14.33 21.84 -18.60
C ILE A 311 -12.86 22.26 -18.72
N MET A 312 -12.02 21.94 -17.74
CA MET A 312 -10.58 22.26 -17.77
C MET A 312 -9.90 21.68 -19.02
N GLN A 313 -10.22 20.45 -19.39
CA GLN A 313 -9.66 19.81 -20.58
C GLN A 313 -10.19 20.46 -21.86
N ASP A 314 -11.47 20.80 -21.91
CA ASP A 314 -12.10 21.45 -23.07
C ASP A 314 -11.48 22.83 -23.35
N ILE A 315 -11.09 23.58 -22.31
CA ILE A 315 -10.38 24.87 -22.45
C ILE A 315 -8.88 24.69 -22.72
N GLY A 316 -8.38 23.47 -22.88
CA GLY A 316 -6.99 23.16 -23.23
C GLY A 316 -6.01 23.14 -22.06
N LEU A 317 -6.47 22.98 -20.81
CA LEU A 317 -5.58 22.60 -19.71
C LEU A 317 -5.26 21.11 -19.77
N PRO A 318 -4.08 20.68 -19.29
CA PRO A 318 -3.83 19.26 -19.08
C PRO A 318 -4.84 18.70 -18.10
N LYS A 319 -5.24 17.44 -18.31
CA LYS A 319 -6.09 16.71 -17.37
C LYS A 319 -5.51 16.85 -15.95
N PRO A 320 -6.30 17.30 -14.96
CA PRO A 320 -5.84 17.40 -13.59
C PRO A 320 -5.28 16.06 -13.10
N LYS A 321 -4.15 16.12 -12.39
CA LYS A 321 -3.56 14.94 -11.75
C LYS A 321 -4.42 14.43 -10.58
N ALA A 322 -5.11 15.34 -9.91
CA ALA A 322 -6.07 15.01 -8.86
C ALA A 322 -7.28 14.28 -9.46
N ARG A 323 -7.89 13.37 -8.70
CA ARG A 323 -9.21 12.84 -9.03
C ARG A 323 -10.30 13.72 -8.42
N PRO A 324 -11.53 13.67 -8.95
CA PRO A 324 -12.63 14.43 -8.40
C PRO A 324 -12.84 14.19 -6.90
N GLU A 325 -12.73 12.93 -6.45
CA GLU A 325 -12.97 12.59 -5.05
C GLU A 325 -11.88 13.09 -4.11
N ASP A 326 -10.66 13.34 -4.60
CA ASP A 326 -9.58 13.90 -3.76
C ASP A 326 -9.96 15.33 -3.32
N ILE A 327 -10.58 16.11 -4.23
CA ILE A 327 -11.15 17.43 -3.90
C ILE A 327 -12.34 17.30 -2.95
N VAL A 328 -13.24 16.34 -3.21
CA VAL A 328 -14.44 16.12 -2.36
C VAL A 328 -14.07 15.68 -0.95
N ASN A 329 -12.97 14.95 -0.79
CA ASN A 329 -12.44 14.47 0.49
C ASN A 329 -11.52 15.48 1.17
N LEU A 330 -11.51 16.75 0.74
CA LEU A 330 -10.76 17.84 1.38
C LEU A 330 -9.24 17.64 1.31
N ASP A 331 -8.71 16.94 0.30
CA ASP A 331 -7.27 16.92 0.08
C ASP A 331 -6.81 18.31 -0.40
N LEU A 332 -6.29 19.08 0.55
CA LEU A 332 -5.75 20.40 0.30
C LEU A 332 -4.65 20.36 -0.78
N LYS A 333 -3.78 19.36 -0.79
CA LYS A 333 -2.67 19.28 -1.76
C LYS A 333 -3.22 19.20 -3.18
N SER A 334 -4.23 18.36 -3.40
CA SER A 334 -4.93 18.25 -4.67
C SER A 334 -5.66 19.53 -5.06
N THR A 335 -6.36 20.18 -4.12
CA THR A 335 -7.04 21.46 -4.35
C THR A 335 -6.06 22.54 -4.78
N LEU A 336 -4.94 22.70 -4.08
CA LEU A 336 -3.93 23.69 -4.43
C LEU A 336 -3.30 23.41 -5.80
N ARG A 337 -3.06 22.14 -6.14
CA ARG A 337 -2.50 21.76 -7.46
C ARG A 337 -3.47 22.12 -8.59
N VAL A 338 -4.76 21.88 -8.43
CA VAL A 338 -5.80 22.27 -9.40
C VAL A 338 -5.86 23.78 -9.56
N LEU A 339 -5.95 24.52 -8.44
CA LEU A 339 -6.03 25.99 -8.47
C LEU A 339 -4.75 26.63 -9.02
N TYR A 340 -3.59 26.04 -8.75
CA TYR A 340 -2.32 26.52 -9.28
C TYR A 340 -2.20 26.34 -10.80
N ASN A 341 -2.75 25.26 -11.36
CA ASN A 341 -2.83 25.09 -12.81
C ASN A 341 -3.69 26.19 -13.45
N LEU A 342 -4.83 26.53 -12.83
CA LEU A 342 -5.65 27.65 -13.26
C LEU A 342 -4.90 28.97 -13.14
N PHE A 343 -4.30 29.25 -11.98
CA PHE A 343 -3.48 30.44 -11.78
C PHE A 343 -2.37 30.56 -12.84
N THR A 344 -1.64 29.48 -13.12
CA THR A 344 -0.52 29.52 -14.07
C THR A 344 -0.97 29.86 -15.48
N LYS A 345 -2.13 29.36 -15.92
CA LYS A 345 -2.73 29.68 -17.21
C LYS A 345 -3.28 31.11 -17.25
N TYR A 346 -3.93 31.55 -16.19
CA TYR A 346 -4.73 32.78 -16.17
C TYR A 346 -4.05 33.99 -15.48
N LYS A 347 -2.82 33.83 -14.93
CA LYS A 347 -2.09 34.91 -14.23
C LYS A 347 -1.84 36.16 -15.09
N GLY A 348 -1.87 36.03 -16.42
CA GLY A 348 -1.70 37.13 -17.37
C GLY A 348 -3.00 37.87 -17.72
N MET A 349 -4.16 37.38 -17.27
CA MET A 349 -5.44 38.04 -17.51
C MET A 349 -5.66 39.12 -16.44
N ASN A 350 -5.49 40.37 -16.90
CA ASN A 350 -5.69 41.58 -16.10
C ASN A 350 -7.16 41.82 -15.79
#